data_AF-A0A932ZY40-F1
#
_entry.id   AF-A0A932ZY40-F1
#
_cell.length_a   1.000
_cell.length_b   1.000
_cell.length_c   1.000
_cell.angle_alpha   90.00
_cell.angle_beta   90.00
_cell.angle_gamma   90.00
#
_symmetry.space_group_name_H-M   'P 1'
#
loop_
_entity.id
_entity.type
_entity.pdbx_description
1 polymer ?
#
loop_
_entity_poly.entity_id
_entity_poly.type
_entity_poly.pdbx_seq_one_letter_code
_entity_poly.pdbx_strand_id
1 'polypeptide(L)'
;NKLVRQAMNYAVDKDAIIRSILQGYGRKLEGQLLSPEYFGYNPALKAYPYDAEKAKQLLAQAGYPNGFSITMHSPAGRYPLDKEVTQAIAGYLERVGIRAQVRVIEWTTYLRMLFSKDLSPAGFIGMAVQPEGAIMLSIQQTGNISSYNANREFDQVLLEASKTFDPERRKRLYVRATQILYDDPPGIFLYQQFDIYGAGKKVVGWKPRPDQLIDLAGVYLSN
;
A
#
# COMPACT_ATOMS: atom_id res chain seq x y z
N ASN A 1 10.18 14.60 -0.77
CA ASN A 1 10.91 14.65 -2.05
C ASN A 1 10.38 13.53 -2.94
N LYS A 2 9.84 13.85 -4.13
CA LYS A 2 9.23 12.90 -5.07
C LYS A 2 10.21 11.81 -5.54
N LEU A 3 11.42 12.22 -5.95
CA LEU A 3 12.43 11.32 -6.49
C LEU A 3 12.90 10.30 -5.44
N VAL A 4 12.99 10.69 -4.17
CA VAL A 4 13.30 9.77 -3.06
C VAL A 4 12.23 8.68 -2.94
N ARG A 5 10.94 9.03 -2.98
CA ARG A 5 9.85 8.05 -2.88
C ARG A 5 9.77 7.13 -4.10
N GLN A 6 10.07 7.64 -5.29
CA GLN A 6 10.24 6.81 -6.48
C GLN A 6 11.43 5.86 -6.34
N ALA A 7 12.59 6.34 -5.86
CA ALA A 7 13.76 5.51 -5.61
C ALA A 7 13.46 4.36 -4.65
N MET A 8 12.75 4.62 -3.56
CA MET A 8 12.32 3.59 -2.61
C MET A 8 11.41 2.53 -3.26
N ASN A 9 10.58 2.91 -4.24
CA ASN A 9 9.76 1.95 -4.99
C ASN A 9 10.58 1.03 -5.91
N TYR A 10 11.67 1.54 -6.49
CA TYR A 10 12.62 0.74 -7.30
C TYR A 10 13.57 -0.08 -6.43
N ALA A 11 13.86 0.36 -5.20
CA ALA A 11 14.81 -0.29 -4.31
C ALA A 11 14.31 -1.62 -3.70
N VAL A 12 13.00 -1.83 -3.63
CA VAL A 12 12.41 -2.98 -2.92
C VAL A 12 11.95 -4.06 -3.90
N ASP A 13 12.51 -5.27 -3.77
CA ASP A 13 12.03 -6.44 -4.51
C ASP A 13 10.78 -7.03 -3.84
N LYS A 14 9.63 -6.58 -4.34
CA LYS A 14 8.30 -6.99 -3.85
C LYS A 14 8.03 -8.47 -4.13
N ASP A 15 8.50 -9.01 -5.26
CA ASP A 15 8.26 -10.41 -5.59
C ASP A 15 9.09 -11.33 -4.69
N ALA A 16 10.33 -10.95 -4.36
CA ALA A 16 11.14 -11.69 -3.40
C ALA A 16 10.53 -11.69 -1.99
N ILE A 17 9.96 -10.56 -1.54
CA ILE A 17 9.22 -10.49 -0.26
C ILE A 17 8.01 -11.42 -0.28
N ILE A 18 7.19 -11.35 -1.33
CA ILE A 18 5.99 -12.20 -1.47
C ILE A 18 6.38 -13.68 -1.45
N ARG A 19 7.40 -14.07 -2.22
CA ARG A 19 7.83 -15.49 -2.29
C ARG A 19 8.46 -15.98 -1.01
N SER A 20 9.38 -15.22 -0.41
CA SER A 20 10.29 -15.73 0.63
C SER A 20 9.76 -15.50 2.04
N ILE A 21 8.95 -14.45 2.25
CA ILE A 21 8.41 -14.09 3.57
C ILE A 21 6.94 -14.50 3.63
N LEU A 22 6.15 -14.07 2.65
CA LEU A 22 4.71 -14.38 2.61
C LEU A 22 4.39 -15.74 1.99
N GLN A 23 5.39 -16.53 1.62
CA GLN A 23 5.24 -17.89 1.06
C GLN A 23 4.32 -17.96 -0.17
N GLY A 24 4.27 -16.87 -0.96
CA GLY A 24 3.41 -16.75 -2.14
C GLY A 24 2.00 -16.22 -1.86
N TYR A 25 1.63 -15.97 -0.60
CA TYR A 25 0.30 -15.47 -0.21
C TYR A 25 0.18 -13.94 -0.34
N GLY A 26 0.39 -13.43 -1.54
CA GLY A 26 0.16 -12.04 -1.87
C GLY A 26 0.26 -11.77 -3.37
N ARG A 27 -0.38 -10.69 -3.80
CA ARG A 27 -0.32 -10.17 -5.16
C ARG A 27 0.39 -8.82 -5.15
N LYS A 28 1.48 -8.68 -5.89
CA LYS A 28 2.18 -7.40 -6.06
C LYS A 28 1.23 -6.32 -6.57
N LEU A 29 1.30 -5.11 -6.02
CA LEU A 29 0.53 -3.98 -6.53
C LEU A 29 1.18 -3.42 -7.80
N GLU A 30 0.37 -3.12 -8.82
CA GLU A 30 0.80 -2.56 -10.11
C GLU A 30 1.08 -1.04 -10.05
N GLY A 31 1.66 -0.57 -8.93
CA GLY A 31 1.95 0.85 -8.71
C GLY A 31 0.74 1.71 -8.35
N GLN A 32 -0.38 1.11 -7.98
CA GLN A 32 -1.59 1.83 -7.58
C GLN A 32 -2.28 1.11 -6.42
N LEU A 33 -3.15 1.85 -5.72
CA LEU A 33 -3.94 1.32 -4.60
C LEU A 33 -5.19 0.56 -5.06
N LEU A 34 -5.68 0.84 -6.25
CA LEU A 34 -6.84 0.16 -6.81
C LEU A 34 -6.43 -1.20 -7.37
N SER A 35 -7.12 -2.24 -6.95
CA SER A 35 -7.09 -3.55 -7.59
C SER A 35 -7.97 -3.56 -8.87
N PRO A 36 -7.79 -4.53 -9.79
CA PRO A 36 -8.52 -4.59 -11.08
C PRO A 36 -10.05 -4.60 -10.95
N GLU A 37 -10.57 -5.01 -9.80
CA GLU A 37 -11.99 -5.12 -9.51
C GLU A 37 -12.64 -3.75 -9.23
N TYR A 38 -11.85 -2.71 -8.95
CA TYR A 38 -12.36 -1.37 -8.68
C TYR A 38 -12.73 -0.60 -9.95
N PHE A 39 -13.88 0.08 -9.90
CA PHE A 39 -14.21 1.13 -10.86
C PHE A 39 -13.14 2.23 -10.87
N GLY A 40 -12.61 2.53 -12.05
CA GLY A 40 -11.53 3.51 -12.20
C GLY A 40 -10.11 2.96 -12.12
N TYR A 41 -9.94 1.63 -12.01
CA TYR A 41 -8.63 0.99 -12.12
C TYR A 41 -7.92 1.38 -13.43
N ASN A 42 -6.62 1.67 -13.34
CA ASN A 42 -5.79 2.02 -14.50
C ASN A 42 -4.97 0.81 -14.96
N PRO A 43 -5.36 0.10 -16.03
CA PRO A 43 -4.64 -1.10 -16.50
C PRO A 43 -3.30 -0.81 -17.18
N ALA A 44 -3.02 0.46 -17.51
CA ALA A 44 -1.78 0.87 -18.15
C ALA A 44 -0.61 0.99 -17.16
N LEU A 45 -0.90 1.19 -15.86
CA LEU A 45 0.14 1.19 -14.83
C LEU A 45 0.72 -0.20 -14.63
N LYS A 46 2.00 -0.22 -14.28
CA LYS A 46 2.77 -1.43 -13.96
C LYS A 46 3.53 -1.19 -12.67
N ALA A 47 3.76 -2.25 -11.92
CA ALA A 47 4.61 -2.18 -10.74
C ALA A 47 5.98 -1.59 -11.10
N TYR A 48 6.52 -0.71 -10.24
CA TYR A 48 7.93 -0.35 -10.29
C TYR A 48 8.76 -1.64 -10.22
N PRO A 49 9.58 -1.93 -11.24
CA PRO A 49 10.47 -3.08 -11.20
C PRO A 49 11.51 -2.88 -10.10
N TYR A 50 12.03 -3.99 -9.57
CA TYR A 50 13.20 -3.93 -8.72
C TYR A 50 14.41 -3.51 -9.57
N ASP A 51 14.98 -2.35 -9.24
CA ASP A 51 16.13 -1.77 -9.92
C ASP A 51 16.93 -0.90 -8.94
N ALA A 52 17.91 -1.51 -8.30
CA ALA A 52 18.75 -0.84 -7.30
C ALA A 52 19.60 0.28 -7.91
N GLU A 53 20.01 0.16 -9.17
CA GLU A 53 20.84 1.18 -9.83
C GLU A 53 20.00 2.42 -10.18
N LYS A 54 18.79 2.22 -10.71
CA LYS A 54 17.85 3.33 -10.90
C LYS A 54 17.47 4.00 -9.60
N ALA A 55 17.29 3.24 -8.52
CA ALA A 55 17.06 3.81 -7.20
C ALA A 55 18.22 4.72 -6.75
N LYS A 56 19.48 4.27 -6.86
CA LYS A 56 20.67 5.11 -6.55
C LYS A 56 20.75 6.36 -7.43
N GLN A 57 20.48 6.24 -8.73
CA GLN A 57 20.45 7.39 -9.65
C GLN A 57 19.41 8.43 -9.23
N LEU A 58 18.19 8.00 -8.91
CA LEU A 58 17.13 8.88 -8.43
C LEU A 58 17.49 9.54 -7.09
N LEU A 59 18.16 8.81 -6.17
CA LEU A 59 18.65 9.38 -4.92
C LEU A 59 19.73 10.45 -5.14
N ALA A 60 20.68 10.21 -6.05
CA ALA A 60 21.68 11.20 -6.41
C ALA A 60 21.05 12.46 -7.03
N GLN A 61 20.11 12.30 -7.97
CA GLN A 61 19.34 13.41 -8.56
C GLN A 61 18.52 14.17 -7.51
N ALA A 62 18.05 13.47 -6.47
CA ALA A 62 17.33 14.06 -5.35
C ALA A 62 18.23 14.82 -4.35
N GLY A 63 19.55 14.80 -4.53
CA GLY A 63 20.53 15.43 -3.63
C GLY A 63 21.07 14.51 -2.53
N TYR A 64 20.85 13.19 -2.63
CA TYR A 64 21.29 12.20 -1.64
C TYR A 64 22.20 11.12 -2.25
N PRO A 65 23.34 11.48 -2.88
CA PRO A 65 24.24 10.50 -3.52
C PRO A 65 24.84 9.49 -2.53
N ASN A 66 24.97 9.87 -1.26
CA ASN A 66 25.48 9.03 -0.18
C ASN A 66 24.35 8.44 0.70
N GLY A 67 23.09 8.59 0.27
CA GLY A 67 21.92 8.20 1.03
C GLY A 67 21.73 8.99 2.32
N PHE A 68 20.97 8.43 3.26
CA PHE A 68 20.59 9.06 4.53
C PHE A 68 20.02 8.00 5.49
N SER A 69 19.80 8.37 6.75
CA SER A 69 19.16 7.52 7.74
C SER A 69 17.71 7.93 7.97
N ILE A 70 16.82 6.96 8.19
CA ILE A 70 15.43 7.18 8.60
C ILE A 70 15.03 6.19 9.67
N THR A 71 14.01 6.55 10.43
CA THR A 71 13.24 5.59 11.23
C THR A 71 12.06 5.09 10.40
N MET A 72 11.81 3.78 10.45
CA MET A 72 10.64 3.16 9.85
C MET A 72 9.81 2.47 10.93
N HIS A 73 8.57 2.91 11.13
CA HIS A 73 7.68 2.30 12.11
C HIS A 73 6.97 1.07 11.50
N SER A 74 6.97 -0.04 12.23
CA SER A 74 6.16 -1.23 11.92
C SER A 74 5.13 -1.42 13.03
N PRO A 75 3.88 -1.79 12.71
CA PRO A 75 2.99 -2.33 13.73
C PRO A 75 3.53 -3.68 14.22
N ALA A 76 3.04 -4.12 15.39
CA ALA A 76 3.37 -5.40 15.99
C ALA A 76 2.19 -6.36 15.85
N GLY A 77 2.30 -7.33 14.94
CA GLY A 77 1.32 -8.42 14.81
C GLY A 77 -0.05 -7.98 14.31
N ARG A 78 -0.16 -6.83 13.64
CA ARG A 78 -1.41 -6.39 13.01
C ARG A 78 -1.63 -7.10 11.68
N TYR A 79 -0.55 -7.30 10.93
CA TYR A 79 -0.55 -7.98 9.64
C TYR A 79 0.40 -9.18 9.69
N PRO A 80 0.13 -10.26 8.94
CA PRO A 80 1.04 -11.39 8.81
C PRO A 80 2.46 -10.94 8.49
N LEU A 81 3.36 -11.27 9.42
CA LEU A 81 4.80 -11.04 9.29
C LEU A 81 5.14 -9.56 9.05
N ASP A 82 4.36 -8.62 9.60
CA ASP A 82 4.57 -7.17 9.42
C ASP A 82 5.99 -6.72 9.80
N LYS A 83 6.51 -7.23 10.91
CA LYS A 83 7.88 -7.01 11.36
C LYS A 83 8.90 -7.52 10.34
N GLU A 84 8.79 -8.78 9.91
CA GLU A 84 9.73 -9.43 9.00
C GLU A 84 9.74 -8.75 7.62
N VAL A 85 8.55 -8.39 7.11
CA VAL A 85 8.41 -7.64 5.87
C VAL A 85 9.07 -6.27 6.00
N THR A 86 8.81 -5.55 7.10
CA THR A 86 9.40 -4.23 7.33
C THR A 86 10.93 -4.30 7.46
N GLN A 87 11.47 -5.35 8.08
CA GLN A 87 12.90 -5.61 8.15
C GLN A 87 13.51 -5.92 6.77
N ALA A 88 12.82 -6.71 5.94
CA ALA A 88 13.27 -6.98 4.58
C ALA A 88 13.30 -5.71 3.72
N ILE A 89 12.26 -4.85 3.83
CA ILE A 89 12.25 -3.54 3.19
C ILE A 89 13.47 -2.71 3.63
N ALA A 90 13.77 -2.67 4.94
CA ALA A 90 14.94 -1.96 5.43
C ALA A 90 16.25 -2.48 4.81
N GLY A 91 16.41 -3.81 4.71
CA GLY A 91 17.59 -4.40 4.08
C GLY A 91 17.72 -4.08 2.58
N TYR A 92 16.61 -3.98 1.85
CA TYR A 92 16.60 -3.52 0.45
C TYR A 92 16.98 -2.05 0.33
N LEU A 93 16.43 -1.19 1.20
CA LEU A 93 16.74 0.23 1.26
C LEU A 93 18.21 0.50 1.59
N GLU A 94 18.81 -0.31 2.46
CA GLU A 94 20.23 -0.19 2.83
C GLU A 94 21.17 -0.39 1.64
N ARG A 95 20.84 -1.31 0.71
CA ARG A 95 21.63 -1.56 -0.52
C ARG A 95 21.74 -0.36 -1.45
N VAL A 96 20.83 0.61 -1.31
CA VAL A 96 20.82 1.86 -2.08
C VAL A 96 21.22 3.08 -1.24
N GLY A 97 21.72 2.86 -0.01
CA GLY A 97 22.23 3.90 0.89
C GLY A 97 21.23 4.46 1.88
N ILE A 98 19.98 3.96 1.92
CA ILE A 98 18.97 4.41 2.90
C ILE A 98 19.03 3.50 4.12
N ARG A 99 19.61 4.00 5.21
CA ARG A 99 19.72 3.28 6.48
C ARG A 99 18.41 3.41 7.27
N ALA A 100 17.51 2.45 7.10
CA ALA A 100 16.20 2.44 7.76
C ALA A 100 16.22 1.68 9.08
N GLN A 101 16.16 2.40 10.21
CA GLN A 101 16.02 1.79 11.53
C GLN A 101 14.56 1.40 11.78
N VAL A 102 14.28 0.09 11.81
CA VAL A 102 12.94 -0.41 12.12
C VAL A 102 12.63 -0.25 13.61
N ARG A 103 11.46 0.32 13.93
CA ARG A 103 10.88 0.36 15.27
C ARG A 103 9.52 -0.30 15.24
N VAL A 104 9.38 -1.38 16.01
CA VAL A 104 8.12 -2.12 16.12
C VAL A 104 7.30 -1.53 17.26
N ILE A 105 6.05 -1.17 16.98
CA ILE A 105 5.15 -0.47 17.88
C ILE A 105 3.86 -1.28 18.04
N GLU A 106 3.38 -1.44 19.27
CA GLU A 106 2.07 -2.05 19.54
C GLU A 106 0.95 -1.31 18.77
N TRP A 107 -0.01 -2.07 18.23
CA TRP A 107 -0.96 -1.57 17.23
C TRP A 107 -1.80 -0.36 17.68
N THR A 108 -2.30 -0.36 18.92
CA THR A 108 -3.10 0.74 19.47
C THR A 108 -2.26 2.02 19.57
N THR A 109 -1.01 1.90 19.99
CA THR A 109 -0.06 3.02 20.00
C THR A 109 0.31 3.46 18.59
N TYR A 110 0.52 2.53 17.67
CA TYR A 110 0.80 2.82 16.26
C TYR A 110 -0.34 3.63 15.62
N LEU A 111 -1.60 3.23 15.84
CA LEU A 111 -2.77 3.96 15.36
C LEU A 111 -2.87 5.37 15.95
N ARG A 112 -2.60 5.52 17.26
CA ARG A 112 -2.56 6.85 17.89
C ARG A 112 -1.55 7.74 17.19
N MET A 113 -0.33 7.24 16.94
CA MET A 113 0.72 7.98 16.23
C MET A 113 0.36 8.29 14.77
N LEU A 114 -0.29 7.36 14.07
CA LEU A 114 -0.77 7.55 12.69
C LEU A 114 -1.75 8.72 12.61
N PHE A 115 -2.73 8.74 13.52
CA PHE A 115 -3.80 9.73 13.52
C PHE A 115 -3.37 11.09 14.08
N SER A 116 -2.41 11.13 15.01
CA SER A 116 -1.82 12.37 15.53
C SER A 116 -0.72 12.96 14.65
N LYS A 117 -0.36 12.30 13.55
CA LYS A 117 0.74 12.69 12.65
C LYS A 117 2.14 12.56 13.27
N ASP A 118 2.31 11.68 14.26
CA ASP A 118 3.58 11.44 14.98
C ASP A 118 4.39 10.25 14.45
N LEU A 119 3.92 9.52 13.43
CA LEU A 119 4.77 8.53 12.77
C LEU A 119 6.01 9.15 12.15
N SER A 120 7.09 8.37 12.13
CA SER A 120 8.29 8.68 11.35
C SER A 120 7.95 8.83 9.86
N PRO A 121 8.85 9.45 9.06
CA PRO A 121 8.62 9.63 7.62
C PRO A 121 8.36 8.33 6.83
N ALA A 122 8.66 7.16 7.40
CA ALA A 122 8.27 5.85 6.88
C ALA A 122 7.49 5.05 7.94
N GLY A 123 6.36 4.48 7.52
CA GLY A 123 5.54 3.60 8.34
C GLY A 123 4.91 2.49 7.49
N PHE A 124 4.79 1.30 8.06
CA PHE A 124 4.10 0.16 7.44
C PHE A 124 2.62 0.20 7.79
N ILE A 125 1.76 0.34 6.78
CA ILE A 125 0.30 0.33 6.98
C ILE A 125 -0.37 -0.42 5.84
N GLY A 126 -1.24 -1.35 6.20
CA GLY A 126 -2.15 -2.02 5.29
C GLY A 126 -3.50 -1.31 5.25
N MET A 127 -4.12 -1.31 4.07
CA MET A 127 -5.42 -0.68 3.84
C MET A 127 -6.51 -1.75 3.82
N ALA A 128 -7.57 -1.56 4.59
CA ALA A 128 -8.76 -2.41 4.47
C ALA A 128 -9.40 -2.21 3.09
N VAL A 129 -9.94 -3.29 2.52
CA VAL A 129 -10.75 -3.24 1.30
C VAL A 129 -11.88 -2.25 1.50
N GLN A 130 -12.05 -1.33 0.56
CA GLN A 130 -13.14 -0.36 0.54
C GLN A 130 -14.22 -0.79 -0.46
N PRO A 131 -15.50 -0.45 -0.22
CA PRO A 131 -16.57 -0.79 -1.16
C PRO A 131 -16.39 -0.10 -2.53
N GLU A 132 -15.89 1.14 -2.55
CA GLU A 132 -15.64 1.89 -3.78
C GLU A 132 -14.20 2.40 -3.91
N GLY A 133 -13.74 2.47 -5.16
CA GLY A 133 -12.40 3.00 -5.49
C GLY A 133 -12.24 4.47 -5.08
N ALA A 134 -13.33 5.24 -5.06
CA ALA A 134 -13.33 6.61 -4.58
C ALA A 134 -12.90 6.71 -3.11
N ILE A 135 -13.41 5.82 -2.25
CA ILE A 135 -13.05 5.75 -0.83
C ILE A 135 -11.62 5.23 -0.70
N MET A 136 -11.22 4.23 -1.49
CA MET A 136 -9.84 3.74 -1.46
C MET A 136 -8.83 4.84 -1.81
N LEU A 137 -9.14 5.68 -2.82
CA LEU A 137 -8.30 6.81 -3.21
C LEU A 137 -8.37 7.95 -2.18
N SER A 138 -9.51 8.20 -1.54
CA SER A 138 -9.67 9.32 -0.58
C SER A 138 -8.75 9.22 0.63
N ILE A 139 -8.25 8.02 0.94
CA ILE A 139 -7.32 7.83 2.07
C ILE A 139 -5.96 8.49 1.82
N GLN A 140 -5.63 8.82 0.56
CA GLN A 140 -4.42 9.57 0.19
C GLN A 140 -4.67 11.08 0.01
N GLN A 141 -5.91 11.56 0.18
CA GLN A 141 -6.22 12.98 0.06
C GLN A 141 -5.51 13.79 1.14
N THR A 142 -5.14 15.02 0.80
CA THR A 142 -4.58 15.96 1.77
C THR A 142 -5.58 16.19 2.90
N GLY A 143 -5.10 16.10 4.15
CA GLY A 143 -5.94 16.30 5.33
C GLY A 143 -6.70 15.05 5.81
N ASN A 144 -6.65 13.92 5.09
CA ASN A 144 -7.18 12.66 5.60
C ASN A 144 -6.39 12.23 6.86
N ILE A 145 -7.09 11.67 7.85
CA ILE A 145 -6.50 11.25 9.13
C ILE A 145 -5.35 10.25 8.97
N SER A 146 -5.36 9.42 7.92
CA SER A 146 -4.31 8.44 7.64
C SER A 146 -3.32 8.87 6.55
N SER A 147 -3.57 9.99 5.86
CA SER A 147 -2.68 10.49 4.80
C SER A 147 -1.50 11.28 5.37
N TYR A 148 -0.29 10.94 4.92
CA TYR A 148 0.92 11.75 5.11
C TYR A 148 1.33 12.43 3.80
N ASN A 149 0.46 12.37 2.79
CA ASN A 149 0.66 12.95 1.49
C ASN A 149 -0.03 14.31 1.39
N ALA A 150 0.51 15.18 0.54
CA ALA A 150 -0.13 16.42 0.14
C ALA A 150 0.09 16.64 -1.35
N ASN A 151 -0.95 16.43 -2.16
CA ASN A 151 -0.88 16.59 -3.62
C ASN A 151 -2.13 17.30 -4.13
N ARG A 152 -1.96 18.60 -4.46
CA ARG A 152 -3.06 19.48 -4.87
C ARG A 152 -3.75 19.02 -6.15
N GLU A 153 -2.99 18.48 -7.12
CA GLU A 153 -3.56 18.00 -8.38
C GLU A 153 -4.45 16.78 -8.12
N PHE A 154 -3.96 15.84 -7.32
CA PHE A 154 -4.73 14.66 -6.90
C PHE A 154 -6.03 15.06 -6.19
N ASP A 155 -5.95 15.99 -5.23
CA ASP A 155 -7.12 16.46 -4.49
C ASP A 155 -8.15 17.11 -5.42
N GLN A 156 -7.71 17.92 -6.38
CA GLN A 156 -8.57 18.57 -7.37
C GLN A 156 -9.26 17.55 -8.28
N VAL A 157 -8.52 16.56 -8.78
CA VAL A 157 -9.08 15.51 -9.64
C VAL A 157 -10.12 14.67 -8.89
N LEU A 158 -9.87 14.32 -7.63
CA LEU A 158 -10.87 13.60 -6.82
C LEU A 158 -12.10 14.45 -6.51
N LEU A 159 -11.93 15.75 -6.27
CA LEU A 159 -13.04 16.68 -6.05
C LEU A 159 -13.89 16.86 -7.32
N GLU A 160 -13.27 16.87 -8.51
CA GLU A 160 -14.01 16.88 -9.77
C GLU A 160 -14.76 15.56 -9.97
N ALA A 161 -14.11 14.43 -9.67
CA ALA A 161 -14.72 13.12 -9.81
C ALA A 161 -15.97 12.96 -8.93
N SER A 162 -15.96 13.51 -7.71
CA SER A 162 -17.12 13.44 -6.80
C SER A 162 -18.32 14.27 -7.28
N LYS A 163 -18.09 15.26 -8.14
CA LYS A 163 -19.13 16.12 -8.74
C LYS A 163 -19.56 15.65 -10.14
N THR A 164 -18.96 14.57 -10.66
CA THR A 164 -19.18 14.08 -12.02
C THR A 164 -20.19 12.94 -12.04
N PHE A 165 -21.32 13.15 -12.72
CA PHE A 165 -22.38 12.14 -12.89
C PHE A 165 -22.15 11.20 -14.08
N ASP A 166 -21.44 11.66 -15.13
CA ASP A 166 -21.10 10.83 -16.28
C ASP A 166 -20.10 9.72 -15.89
N PRO A 167 -20.45 8.42 -16.01
CA PRO A 167 -19.59 7.34 -15.54
C PRO A 167 -18.25 7.29 -16.28
N GLU A 168 -18.23 7.49 -17.60
CA GLU A 168 -16.98 7.40 -18.37
C GLU A 168 -16.01 8.54 -18.04
N ARG A 169 -16.51 9.77 -17.87
CA ARG A 169 -15.71 10.89 -17.38
C ARG A 169 -15.19 10.63 -15.98
N ARG A 170 -16.04 10.14 -15.06
CA ARG A 170 -15.61 9.81 -13.69
C ARG A 170 -14.53 8.73 -13.67
N LYS A 171 -14.66 7.71 -14.52
CA LYS A 171 -13.63 6.67 -14.70
C LYS A 171 -12.30 7.26 -15.16
N ARG A 172 -12.30 8.16 -16.15
CA ARG A 172 -11.09 8.86 -16.61
C ARG A 172 -10.45 9.70 -15.51
N LEU A 173 -11.25 10.34 -14.65
CA LEU A 173 -10.74 11.09 -13.50
C LEU A 173 -10.05 10.18 -12.48
N TYR A 174 -10.59 8.99 -12.17
CA TYR A 174 -9.91 8.03 -11.30
C TYR A 174 -8.63 7.45 -11.92
N VAL A 175 -8.63 7.19 -13.23
CA VAL A 175 -7.41 6.81 -13.98
C VAL A 175 -6.34 7.92 -13.89
N ARG A 176 -6.75 9.19 -13.99
CA ARG A 176 -5.83 10.33 -13.78
C ARG A 176 -5.35 10.41 -12.34
N ALA A 177 -6.23 10.23 -11.37
CA ALA A 177 -5.87 10.27 -9.94
C ALA A 177 -4.84 9.19 -9.58
N THR A 178 -5.03 7.96 -10.06
CA THR A 178 -4.05 6.87 -9.88
C THR A 178 -2.74 7.15 -10.61
N GLN A 179 -2.77 7.75 -11.81
CA GLN A 179 -1.55 8.18 -12.50
C GLN A 179 -0.79 9.24 -11.70
N ILE A 180 -1.47 10.22 -11.09
CA ILE A 180 -0.82 11.25 -10.28
C ILE A 180 -0.11 10.61 -9.07
N LEU A 181 -0.78 9.69 -8.37
CA LEU A 181 -0.16 8.96 -7.27
C LEU A 181 0.94 8.00 -7.74
N TYR A 182 0.88 7.48 -8.96
CA TYR A 182 2.00 6.74 -9.54
C TYR A 182 3.17 7.70 -9.78
N ASP A 183 2.96 8.81 -10.46
CA ASP A 183 4.05 9.71 -10.77
C ASP A 183 4.67 10.28 -9.49
N ASP A 184 3.85 10.65 -8.51
CA ASP A 184 4.28 11.15 -7.19
C ASP A 184 3.81 10.23 -6.05
N PRO A 185 4.51 9.10 -5.81
CA PRO A 185 4.04 8.06 -4.90
C PRO A 185 4.02 8.52 -3.45
N PRO A 186 2.93 8.30 -2.70
CA PRO A 186 2.87 8.64 -1.27
C PRO A 186 3.74 7.72 -0.41
N GLY A 187 4.08 6.54 -0.92
CA GLY A 187 4.91 5.54 -0.26
C GLY A 187 5.31 4.43 -1.23
N ILE A 188 5.76 3.29 -0.70
CA ILE A 188 6.10 2.12 -1.51
C ILE A 188 4.82 1.33 -1.78
N PHE A 189 4.46 1.12 -3.05
CA PHE A 189 3.38 0.20 -3.41
C PHE A 189 3.88 -1.23 -3.27
N LEU A 190 3.47 -1.92 -2.20
CA LEU A 190 3.96 -3.25 -1.85
C LEU A 190 3.13 -4.34 -2.54
N TYR A 191 2.12 -4.84 -1.85
CA TYR A 191 1.32 -5.99 -2.25
C TYR A 191 -0.07 -5.90 -1.63
N GLN A 192 -1.03 -6.55 -2.27
CA GLN A 192 -2.26 -6.99 -1.66
C GLN A 192 -2.02 -8.35 -1.02
N GLN A 193 -2.23 -8.45 0.29
CA GLN A 193 -2.13 -9.70 1.01
C GLN A 193 -3.34 -10.59 0.70
N PHE A 194 -3.15 -11.91 0.68
CA PHE A 194 -4.27 -12.85 0.64
C PHE A 194 -4.74 -13.20 2.05
N ASP A 195 -6.05 -13.26 2.24
CA ASP A 195 -6.65 -13.80 3.46
C ASP A 195 -6.77 -15.32 3.31
N ILE A 196 -6.21 -16.03 4.28
CA ILE A 196 -6.19 -17.49 4.31
C ILE A 196 -7.20 -17.94 5.36
N TYR A 197 -8.20 -18.70 4.93
CA TYR A 197 -9.24 -19.23 5.82
C TYR A 197 -9.11 -20.75 5.93
N GLY A 198 -9.11 -21.23 7.17
CA GLY A 198 -9.30 -22.65 7.47
C GLY A 198 -10.75 -22.91 7.85
N ALA A 199 -11.43 -23.79 7.11
CA ALA A 199 -12.76 -24.28 7.46
C ALA A 199 -12.68 -25.76 7.85
N GLY A 200 -13.35 -26.13 8.93
CA GLY A 200 -13.46 -27.53 9.34
C GLY A 200 -14.22 -28.34 8.29
N LYS A 201 -13.90 -29.64 8.15
CA LYS A 201 -14.53 -30.52 7.14
C LYS A 201 -16.06 -30.60 7.23
N LYS A 202 -16.61 -30.33 8.40
CA LYS A 202 -18.06 -30.34 8.66
C LYS A 202 -18.74 -29.02 8.29
N VAL A 203 -18.01 -27.94 8.04
CA VAL A 203 -18.61 -26.65 7.71
C VAL A 203 -19.14 -26.69 6.29
N VAL A 204 -20.45 -26.61 6.14
CA VAL A 204 -21.14 -26.60 4.84
C VAL A 204 -21.80 -25.24 4.63
N GLY A 205 -21.71 -24.73 3.40
CA GLY A 205 -22.38 -23.51 2.97
C GLY A 205 -21.56 -22.22 3.12
N TRP A 206 -20.44 -22.25 3.85
CA TRP A 206 -19.59 -21.07 4.00
C TRP A 206 -18.68 -20.84 2.79
N LYS A 207 -18.55 -19.59 2.35
CA LYS A 207 -17.59 -19.16 1.32
C LYS A 207 -16.88 -17.89 1.78
N PRO A 208 -15.57 -17.75 1.51
CA PRO A 208 -14.85 -16.53 1.81
C PRO A 208 -15.41 -15.36 1.00
N ARG A 209 -15.53 -14.20 1.63
CA ARG A 209 -15.97 -12.96 0.99
C ARG A 209 -14.79 -12.02 0.76
N PRO A 210 -14.75 -11.24 -0.33
CA PRO A 210 -13.69 -10.27 -0.59
C PRO A 210 -13.60 -9.14 0.44
N ASP A 211 -14.69 -8.87 1.18
CA ASP A 211 -14.78 -7.84 2.23
C ASP A 211 -14.33 -8.34 3.62
N GLN A 212 -13.78 -9.55 3.69
CA GLN A 212 -13.26 -10.21 4.89
C GLN A 212 -14.32 -10.57 5.95
N LEU A 213 -15.60 -10.27 5.72
CA LEU A 213 -16.66 -10.57 6.67
C LEU A 213 -16.92 -12.08 6.77
N ILE A 214 -16.94 -12.61 7.99
CA ILE A 214 -17.37 -13.99 8.24
C ILE A 214 -18.90 -14.00 8.33
N ASP A 215 -19.56 -14.19 7.19
CA ASP A 215 -21.01 -14.37 7.11
C ASP A 215 -21.38 -15.84 7.31
N LEU A 216 -22.07 -16.14 8.41
CA LEU A 216 -22.52 -17.49 8.76
C LEU A 216 -24.00 -17.74 8.44
N ALA A 217 -24.68 -16.80 7.78
CA ALA A 217 -26.05 -17.01 7.37
C ALA A 217 -26.17 -18.22 6.43
N GLY A 218 -26.99 -19.20 6.81
CA GLY A 218 -27.17 -20.45 6.05
C GLY A 218 -26.01 -21.44 6.15
N VAL A 219 -24.99 -21.16 6.97
CA VAL A 219 -23.89 -22.10 7.25
C VAL A 219 -24.34 -23.10 8.33
N TYR A 220 -24.03 -24.38 8.13
CA TYR A 220 -24.33 -25.44 9.10
C TYR A 220 -23.20 -26.45 9.19
N LEU A 221 -23.24 -27.30 10.22
CA LEU A 221 -22.32 -28.42 10.39
C LEU A 221 -22.95 -29.70 9.86
N SER A 222 -22.27 -30.42 8.96
CA SER A 222 -22.66 -31.76 8.57
C SER A 222 -22.42 -32.74 9.72
N ASN A 223 -23.30 -33.75 9.84
CA ASN A 223 -23.17 -34.83 10.82
C ASN A 223 -21.84 -35.59 10.66
#